data_AF-A0A1I6AMF1-F1
#
_entry.id   AF-A0A1I6AMF1-F1
#
_cell.length_a   1.000
_cell.length_b   1.000
_cell.length_c   1.000
_cell.angle_alpha   90.00
_cell.angle_beta   90.00
_cell.angle_gamma   90.00
#
_symmetry.space_group_name_H-M   'P 1'
#
loop_
_entity.id
_entity.type
_entity.pdbx_description
1 polymer ?
#
loop_
_entity_poly.entity_id
_entity_poly.type
_entity_poly.pdbx_seq_one_letter_code
_entity_poly.pdbx_strand_id
1 'polypeptide(L)'
;MSNVDTYTKIQAAMFAALGSITKFSRSGNSVVFAEPVMGRNDLSGDDDRALCQARAAGLGPDAVTDEQVQAWLAWHGEMHEARRIGPEARFLITRKFSMQVGAHTLVPGNRVSLIDGWGQIIHSAEIECLSKYDPEGTDQLGRKGAISFSPDYPRINRWIEKMRKQFPEFTATRVLDNNVEKKDG
;
A
#
# COMPACT_ATOMS: atom_id res chain seq x y z
N MET A 1 -12.03 25.36 -19.80
CA MET A 1 -12.58 24.73 -18.58
C MET A 1 -12.03 23.31 -18.55
N SER A 2 -11.28 22.96 -17.51
CA SER A 2 -10.81 21.57 -17.33
C SER A 2 -12.04 20.68 -17.15
N ASN A 3 -12.17 19.62 -17.93
CA ASN A 3 -13.30 18.69 -17.81
C ASN A 3 -13.05 17.81 -16.58
N VAL A 4 -13.39 18.32 -15.40
CA VAL A 4 -13.33 17.56 -14.15
C VAL A 4 -14.35 16.43 -14.22
N ASP A 5 -13.90 15.21 -13.99
CA ASP A 5 -14.76 14.02 -14.06
C ASP A 5 -15.89 14.06 -13.03
N THR A 6 -16.96 13.31 -13.30
CA THR A 6 -18.16 13.22 -12.46
C THR A 6 -17.81 12.78 -11.04
N TYR A 7 -16.87 11.86 -10.90
CA TYR A 7 -16.47 11.32 -9.60
C TYR A 7 -15.84 12.39 -8.71
N THR A 8 -14.96 13.22 -9.26
CA THR A 8 -14.32 14.34 -8.58
C THR A 8 -15.35 15.39 -8.15
N LYS A 9 -16.35 15.68 -8.98
CA LYS A 9 -17.46 16.57 -8.59
C LYS A 9 -18.28 16.01 -7.43
N ILE A 10 -18.54 14.70 -7.41
CA ILE A 10 -19.23 14.04 -6.30
C ILE A 10 -18.40 14.16 -5.01
N GLN A 11 -17.10 13.86 -5.06
CA GLN A 11 -16.21 13.98 -3.91
C GLN A 11 -16.11 15.43 -3.39
N ALA A 12 -16.05 16.41 -4.29
CA ALA A 12 -16.08 17.82 -3.93
C ALA A 12 -17.40 18.24 -3.26
N ALA A 13 -18.55 17.76 -3.76
CA ALA A 13 -19.85 17.96 -3.11
C ALA A 13 -19.87 17.36 -1.70
N MET A 14 -19.36 16.13 -1.57
CA MET A 14 -19.25 15.45 -0.27
C MET A 14 -18.36 16.24 0.69
N PHE A 15 -17.22 16.74 0.22
CA PHE A 15 -16.29 17.54 1.03
C PHE A 15 -16.92 18.87 1.47
N ALA A 16 -17.62 19.56 0.57
CA ALA A 16 -18.31 20.81 0.90
C ALA A 16 -19.44 20.63 1.94
N ALA A 17 -19.99 19.42 2.06
CA ALA A 17 -21.04 19.08 3.02
C ALA A 17 -20.51 18.48 4.35
N LEU A 18 -19.20 18.56 4.60
CA LEU A 18 -18.60 18.07 5.85
C LEU A 18 -19.25 18.66 7.10
N GLY A 19 -19.49 17.81 8.10
CA GLY A 19 -20.11 18.20 9.37
C GLY A 19 -21.64 18.27 9.34
N SER A 20 -22.26 18.07 8.18
CA SER A 20 -23.71 17.96 8.03
C SER A 20 -24.13 16.61 7.47
N ILE A 21 -23.92 16.40 6.18
CA ILE A 21 -24.29 15.16 5.45
C ILE A 21 -23.14 14.15 5.46
N THR A 22 -21.91 14.65 5.49
CA THR A 22 -20.69 13.84 5.43
C THR A 22 -19.78 14.09 6.62
N LYS A 23 -18.84 13.18 6.83
CA LYS A 23 -17.81 13.26 7.87
C LYS A 23 -16.51 12.65 7.36
N PHE A 24 -15.42 12.92 8.04
CA PHE A 24 -14.18 12.17 7.80
C PHE A 24 -14.33 10.73 8.28
N SER A 25 -13.75 9.80 7.52
CA SER A 25 -13.56 8.42 7.94
C SER A 25 -12.72 8.36 9.22
N ARG A 26 -12.79 7.23 9.94
CA ARG A 26 -12.01 7.03 11.18
C ARG A 26 -10.50 7.24 10.98
N SER A 27 -9.98 6.90 9.80
CA SER A 27 -8.57 7.10 9.44
C SER A 27 -8.24 8.54 9.01
N GLY A 28 -9.23 9.41 8.83
CA GLY A 28 -9.03 10.78 8.33
C GLY A 28 -8.81 10.90 6.82
N ASN A 29 -8.50 9.80 6.12
CA ASN A 29 -8.04 9.81 4.72
C ASN A 29 -9.14 9.82 3.66
N SER A 30 -10.41 9.94 4.05
CA SER A 30 -11.55 9.87 3.12
C SER A 30 -12.75 10.60 3.71
N VAL A 31 -13.56 11.19 2.84
CA VAL A 31 -14.87 11.73 3.19
C VAL A 31 -15.91 10.63 2.96
N VAL A 32 -16.77 10.40 3.95
CA VAL A 32 -17.81 9.37 3.94
C VAL A 32 -19.14 9.99 4.35
N PHE A 33 -20.26 9.36 4.02
CA PHE A 33 -21.55 9.77 4.53
C PHE A 33 -21.60 9.67 6.06
N ALA A 34 -22.24 10.65 6.69
CA ALA A 34 -22.42 10.69 8.14
C ALA A 34 -23.34 9.55 8.60
N GLU A 35 -24.40 9.30 7.84
CA GLU A 35 -25.34 8.18 7.98
C GLU A 35 -25.27 7.27 6.74
N PRO A 36 -25.60 5.97 6.87
CA PRO A 36 -25.56 5.05 5.74
C PRO A 36 -26.54 5.45 4.63
N VAL A 37 -26.03 5.60 3.41
CA VAL A 37 -26.80 5.84 2.18
C VAL A 37 -26.78 4.57 1.35
N MET A 38 -27.96 4.01 1.10
CA MET A 38 -28.10 2.70 0.45
C MET A 38 -27.32 1.58 1.19
N GLY A 39 -27.31 1.64 2.53
CA GLY A 39 -26.67 0.65 3.39
C GLY A 39 -25.14 0.79 3.54
N ARG A 40 -24.54 1.88 3.04
CA ARG A 40 -23.10 2.11 3.09
C ARG A 40 -22.76 3.54 3.49
N ASN A 41 -21.63 3.73 4.17
CA ASN A 41 -21.11 5.06 4.47
C ASN A 41 -20.11 5.53 3.41
N ASP A 42 -19.45 4.61 2.71
CA ASP A 42 -18.51 4.92 1.65
C ASP A 42 -19.22 5.09 0.29
N LEU A 43 -18.61 5.89 -0.57
CA LEU A 43 -19.05 6.08 -1.94
C LEU A 43 -18.70 4.85 -2.77
N SER A 44 -19.59 4.45 -3.69
CA SER A 44 -19.30 3.41 -4.67
C SER A 44 -18.15 3.83 -5.60
N GLY A 45 -17.33 2.88 -6.05
CA GLY A 45 -16.34 3.12 -7.11
C GLY A 45 -16.91 3.09 -8.53
N ASP A 46 -18.21 2.82 -8.66
CA ASP A 46 -18.96 2.92 -9.92
C ASP A 46 -19.63 4.30 -10.02
N ASP A 47 -19.35 5.05 -11.08
CA ASP A 47 -19.72 6.47 -11.19
C ASP A 47 -21.24 6.70 -11.14
N ASP A 48 -22.04 5.86 -11.80
CA ASP A 48 -23.49 5.99 -11.83
C ASP A 48 -24.11 5.70 -10.46
N ARG A 49 -23.62 4.65 -9.78
CA ARG A 49 -24.05 4.35 -8.41
C ARG A 49 -23.60 5.42 -7.42
N ALA A 50 -22.38 5.92 -7.55
CA ALA A 50 -21.85 7.01 -6.74
C ALA A 50 -22.73 8.27 -6.88
N LEU A 51 -23.10 8.63 -8.11
CA LEU A 51 -23.99 9.76 -8.38
C LEU A 51 -25.37 9.55 -7.75
N CYS A 52 -25.92 8.34 -7.86
CA CYS A 52 -27.20 7.99 -7.26
C CYS A 52 -27.16 8.08 -5.73
N GLN A 53 -26.11 7.58 -5.09
CA GLN A 53 -25.89 7.71 -3.64
C GLN A 53 -25.78 9.18 -3.24
N ALA A 54 -24.98 9.98 -3.95
CA ALA A 54 -24.81 11.39 -3.65
C ALA A 54 -26.15 12.15 -3.71
N ARG A 55 -26.94 11.94 -4.77
CA ARG A 55 -28.27 12.54 -4.91
C ARG A 55 -29.25 12.05 -3.85
N ALA A 56 -29.22 10.76 -3.49
CA ALA A 56 -30.05 10.20 -2.42
C ALA A 56 -29.71 10.80 -1.04
N ALA A 57 -28.46 11.19 -0.83
CA ALA A 57 -28.01 11.91 0.36
C ALA A 57 -28.37 13.41 0.35
N GLY A 58 -28.97 13.91 -0.73
CA GLY A 58 -29.28 15.34 -0.90
C GLY A 58 -28.10 16.19 -1.38
N LEU A 59 -27.02 15.58 -1.88
CA LEU A 59 -25.90 16.31 -2.46
C LEU A 59 -26.20 16.68 -3.92
N GLY A 60 -25.73 17.86 -4.35
CA GLY A 60 -25.86 18.34 -5.73
C GLY A 60 -24.51 18.41 -6.47
N PRO A 61 -23.94 17.29 -6.96
CA PRO A 61 -22.68 17.28 -7.72
C PRO A 61 -22.67 18.19 -8.96
N ASP A 62 -23.84 18.41 -9.57
CA ASP A 62 -24.00 19.26 -10.76
C ASP A 62 -23.88 20.76 -10.45
N ALA A 63 -24.07 21.16 -9.19
CA ALA A 63 -24.02 22.55 -8.73
C ALA A 63 -22.72 22.89 -7.98
N VAL A 64 -21.76 21.97 -7.96
CA VAL A 64 -20.45 22.19 -7.33
C VAL A 64 -19.68 23.28 -8.06
N THR A 65 -19.12 24.22 -7.31
CA THR A 65 -18.31 25.31 -7.87
C THR A 65 -16.87 24.89 -8.08
N ASP A 66 -16.15 25.61 -8.94
CA ASP A 66 -14.71 25.36 -9.17
C ASP A 66 -13.90 25.52 -7.88
N GLU A 67 -14.26 26.48 -7.00
CA GLU A 67 -13.61 26.67 -5.70
C GLU A 67 -13.76 25.44 -4.79
N GLN A 68 -14.94 24.81 -4.79
CA GLN A 68 -15.17 23.59 -4.02
C GLN A 68 -14.36 22.41 -4.57
N VAL A 69 -14.24 22.30 -5.90
CA VAL A 69 -13.38 21.30 -6.53
C VAL A 69 -11.92 21.53 -6.13
N GLN A 70 -11.42 22.77 -6.20
CA GLN A 70 -10.04 23.08 -5.83
C GLN A 70 -9.77 22.83 -4.35
N ALA A 71 -10.72 23.16 -3.46
CA ALA A 71 -10.61 22.87 -2.03
C ALA A 71 -10.51 21.36 -1.75
N TRP A 72 -11.34 20.56 -2.43
CA TRP A 72 -11.26 19.10 -2.36
C TRP A 72 -9.91 18.59 -2.88
N LEU A 73 -9.46 19.03 -4.05
CA LEU A 73 -8.20 18.58 -4.65
C LEU A 73 -6.99 18.94 -3.78
N ALA A 74 -6.98 20.13 -3.20
CA ALA A 74 -5.92 20.56 -2.27
C ALA A 74 -5.88 19.66 -1.03
N TRP A 75 -7.04 19.48 -0.36
CA TRP A 75 -7.14 18.61 0.81
C TRP A 75 -6.79 17.15 0.48
N HIS A 76 -7.33 16.62 -0.62
CA HIS A 76 -7.08 15.25 -1.04
C HIS A 76 -5.61 15.03 -1.40
N GLY A 77 -4.97 16.01 -2.04
CA GLY A 77 -3.53 15.98 -2.32
C GLY A 77 -2.70 15.89 -1.04
N GLU A 78 -3.00 16.73 -0.05
CA GLU A 78 -2.33 16.70 1.26
C GLU A 78 -2.55 15.37 2.00
N MET A 79 -3.78 14.87 2.02
CA MET A 79 -4.09 13.59 2.69
C MET A 79 -3.50 12.39 1.95
N HIS A 80 -3.51 12.43 0.62
CA HIS A 80 -2.90 11.40 -0.21
C HIS A 80 -1.41 11.30 0.10
N GLU A 81 -0.73 12.45 0.17
CA GLU A 81 0.68 12.51 0.51
C GLU A 81 0.95 12.09 1.95
N ALA A 82 0.20 12.62 2.92
CA ALA A 82 0.32 12.26 4.33
C ALA A 82 0.14 10.76 4.58
N ARG A 83 -0.81 10.12 3.87
CA ARG A 83 -0.98 8.67 3.92
C ARG A 83 0.15 7.95 3.21
N ARG A 84 0.56 8.40 2.02
CA ARG A 84 1.63 7.79 1.22
C ARG A 84 2.89 7.56 2.06
N ILE A 85 3.34 8.57 2.79
CA ILE A 85 4.54 8.50 3.66
C ILE A 85 4.22 8.17 5.12
N GLY A 86 2.95 7.97 5.44
CA GLY A 86 2.47 7.78 6.81
C GLY A 86 2.79 6.41 7.43
N PRO A 87 2.23 6.10 8.61
CA PRO A 87 2.54 4.88 9.38
C PRO A 87 2.33 3.54 8.66
N GLU A 88 1.51 3.54 7.61
CA GLU A 88 1.21 2.36 6.81
C GLU A 88 2.31 2.04 5.79
N ALA A 89 3.12 3.03 5.40
CA ALA A 89 4.31 2.80 4.60
C ALA A 89 5.25 1.84 5.33
N ARG A 90 5.97 1.01 4.57
CA ARG A 90 6.87 -0.02 5.12
C ARG A 90 7.91 -0.48 4.12
N PHE A 91 9.07 -0.84 4.65
CA PHE A 91 9.98 -1.76 3.98
C PHE A 91 9.51 -3.19 4.28
N LEU A 92 9.07 -3.93 3.27
CA LEU A 92 8.64 -5.32 3.40
C LEU A 92 9.76 -6.25 2.94
N ILE A 93 10.18 -7.16 3.82
CA ILE A 93 11.01 -8.32 3.47
C ILE A 93 10.08 -9.51 3.32
N THR A 94 10.00 -10.09 2.12
CA THR A 94 9.12 -11.24 1.87
C THR A 94 9.69 -12.53 2.49
N ARG A 95 8.83 -13.55 2.62
CA ARG A 95 9.29 -14.93 2.78
C ARG A 95 10.19 -15.35 1.61
N LYS A 96 10.98 -16.40 1.85
CA LYS A 96 11.72 -17.14 0.82
C LYS A 96 10.80 -17.53 -0.33
N PHE A 97 11.20 -17.26 -1.56
CA PHE A 97 10.54 -17.70 -2.79
C PHE A 97 11.60 -18.10 -3.83
N SER A 98 11.18 -18.74 -4.92
CA SER A 98 12.05 -19.06 -6.04
C SER A 98 12.19 -17.85 -6.96
N MET A 99 13.39 -17.30 -7.06
CA MET A 99 13.75 -16.19 -7.95
C MET A 99 14.43 -16.75 -9.20
N GLN A 100 14.11 -16.20 -10.38
CA GLN A 100 14.80 -16.51 -11.61
C GLN A 100 16.07 -15.66 -11.75
N VAL A 101 17.22 -16.32 -11.89
CA VAL A 101 18.52 -15.70 -12.15
C VAL A 101 19.02 -16.16 -13.51
N GLY A 102 19.24 -15.19 -14.41
CA GLY A 102 19.55 -15.47 -15.80
C GLY A 102 18.38 -16.16 -16.52
N ALA A 103 18.70 -16.93 -17.57
CA ALA A 103 17.67 -17.50 -18.44
C ALA A 103 16.91 -18.67 -17.79
N HIS A 104 17.56 -19.49 -16.95
CA HIS A 104 17.01 -20.80 -16.56
C HIS A 104 17.26 -21.22 -15.11
N THR A 105 17.92 -20.41 -14.28
CA THR A 105 18.27 -20.82 -12.91
C THR A 105 17.23 -20.30 -11.93
N LEU A 106 16.60 -21.18 -11.17
CA LEU A 106 15.78 -20.80 -10.00
C LEU A 106 16.63 -20.94 -8.74
N VAL A 107 16.75 -19.86 -7.97
CA VAL A 107 17.45 -19.86 -6.68
C VAL A 107 16.52 -19.35 -5.57
N PRO A 108 16.65 -19.85 -4.33
CA PRO A 108 15.93 -19.27 -3.19
C PRO A 108 16.37 -17.83 -2.96
N GLY A 109 15.40 -16.93 -2.81
CA GLY A 109 15.63 -15.52 -2.52
C GLY A 109 14.53 -14.89 -1.68
N ASN A 110 14.82 -13.68 -1.20
CA ASN A 110 13.88 -12.77 -0.56
C ASN A 110 13.71 -11.52 -1.43
N ARG A 111 12.54 -10.88 -1.38
CA ARG A 111 12.29 -9.59 -2.00
C ARG A 111 12.20 -8.55 -0.90
N VAL A 112 12.91 -7.44 -1.09
CA VAL A 112 12.78 -6.24 -0.27
C VAL A 112 12.01 -5.23 -1.08
N SER A 113 10.92 -4.69 -0.55
CA SER A 113 10.09 -3.69 -1.24
C SER A 113 9.81 -2.50 -0.34
N LEU A 114 9.96 -1.29 -0.86
CA LEU A 114 9.38 -0.09 -0.28
C LEU A 114 7.93 0.02 -0.75
N ILE A 115 7.00 -0.05 0.19
CA ILE A 115 5.57 0.03 -0.05
C ILE A 115 5.05 1.29 0.64
N ASP A 116 4.28 2.11 -0.07
CA ASP A 116 3.66 3.30 0.50
C ASP A 116 2.42 2.98 1.36
N GLY A 117 1.82 3.99 2.00
CA GLY A 117 0.62 3.80 2.81
C GLY A 117 -0.68 3.53 2.03
N TRP A 118 -0.61 3.52 0.69
CA TRP A 118 -1.68 3.06 -0.21
C TRP A 118 -1.47 1.61 -0.67
N GLY A 119 -0.32 1.01 -0.37
CA GLY A 119 0.03 -0.35 -0.77
C GLY A 119 0.74 -0.46 -2.11
N GLN A 120 1.12 0.66 -2.74
CA GLN A 120 1.87 0.67 -3.99
C GLN A 120 3.35 0.37 -3.72
N ILE A 121 3.94 -0.45 -4.59
CA ILE A 121 5.39 -0.74 -4.56
C ILE A 121 6.11 0.42 -5.23
N ILE A 122 6.82 1.23 -4.44
CA ILE A 122 7.63 2.35 -4.94
C ILE A 122 8.94 1.83 -5.52
N HIS A 123 9.57 0.88 -4.84
CA HIS A 123 10.80 0.24 -5.30
C HIS A 123 10.92 -1.17 -4.74
N SER A 124 11.64 -2.04 -5.44
CA SER A 124 11.92 -3.39 -4.96
C SER A 124 13.28 -3.89 -5.45
N ALA A 125 13.83 -4.84 -4.71
CA ALA A 125 15.02 -5.60 -5.09
C ALA A 125 14.85 -7.04 -4.65
N GLU A 126 15.33 -7.97 -5.47
CA GLU A 126 15.38 -9.39 -5.14
C GLU A 126 16.81 -9.77 -4.75
N ILE A 127 16.92 -10.58 -3.69
CA ILE A 127 18.16 -10.87 -2.99
C ILE A 127 18.23 -12.37 -2.78
N GLU A 128 19.24 -12.99 -3.37
CA GLU A 128 19.53 -14.41 -3.18
C GLU A 128 19.82 -14.73 -1.71
N CYS A 129 19.31 -15.86 -1.24
CA CYS A 129 19.59 -16.36 0.10
C CYS A 129 21.04 -16.87 0.20
N LEU A 130 21.60 -16.82 1.40
CA LEU A 130 22.84 -17.51 1.72
C LEU A 130 22.56 -19.02 1.76
N SER A 131 23.41 -19.80 1.10
CA SER A 131 23.38 -21.26 1.17
C SER A 131 24.43 -21.76 2.16
N LYS A 132 24.06 -22.76 2.97
CA LYS A 132 24.99 -23.48 3.84
C LYS A 132 24.75 -24.97 3.69
N TYR A 133 25.82 -25.69 3.37
CA TYR A 133 25.82 -27.14 3.41
C TYR A 133 26.00 -27.63 4.86
N ASP A 134 25.09 -28.49 5.30
CA ASP A 134 25.15 -29.19 6.57
C ASP A 134 25.35 -30.69 6.28
N PRO A 135 26.55 -31.25 6.54
CA PRO A 135 26.84 -32.66 6.28
C PRO A 135 26.04 -33.61 7.19
N GLU A 136 25.59 -33.16 8.36
CA GLU A 136 24.76 -33.95 9.28
C GLU A 136 23.26 -33.68 9.11
N GLY A 137 22.91 -32.66 8.33
CA GLY A 137 21.53 -32.38 7.95
C GLY A 137 20.92 -33.48 7.10
N THR A 138 19.59 -33.57 7.12
CA THR A 138 18.83 -34.51 6.29
C THR A 138 18.16 -33.78 5.14
N ASP A 139 18.39 -34.22 3.90
CA ASP A 139 17.75 -33.63 2.72
C ASP A 139 16.25 -33.99 2.61
N GLN A 140 15.56 -33.46 1.60
CA GLN A 140 14.14 -33.75 1.36
C GLN A 140 13.86 -35.22 1.03
N LEU A 141 14.89 -36.02 0.75
CA LEU A 141 14.81 -37.44 0.42
C LEU A 141 15.25 -38.33 1.60
N GLY A 142 15.51 -37.76 2.78
CA GLY A 142 15.93 -38.51 3.97
C GLY A 142 17.42 -38.88 4.00
N ARG A 143 18.25 -38.31 3.14
CA ARG A 143 19.69 -38.63 3.02
C ARG A 143 20.54 -37.64 3.83
N LYS A 144 21.71 -38.10 4.29
CA LYS A 144 22.70 -37.22 4.93
C LYS A 144 23.25 -36.19 3.94
N GLY A 145 23.42 -34.96 4.42
CA GLY A 145 23.87 -33.82 3.64
C GLY A 145 22.67 -32.99 3.15
N ALA A 146 22.45 -31.84 3.77
CA ALA A 146 21.38 -30.91 3.40
C ALA A 146 21.93 -29.52 3.05
N ILE A 147 21.32 -28.87 2.07
CA ILE A 147 21.53 -27.44 1.82
C ILE A 147 20.41 -26.67 2.51
N SER A 148 20.78 -25.79 3.42
CA SER A 148 19.86 -24.85 4.06
C SER A 148 20.05 -23.46 3.46
N PHE A 149 18.95 -22.71 3.38
CA PHE A 149 18.92 -21.35 2.86
C PHE A 149 18.40 -20.38 3.92
N SER A 150 19.16 -19.31 4.16
CA SER A 150 18.81 -18.23 5.07
C SER A 150 18.90 -16.87 4.36
N PRO A 151 18.15 -15.85 4.79
CA PRO A 151 18.27 -14.52 4.20
C PRO A 151 19.66 -13.94 4.36
N ASP A 152 20.14 -13.27 3.31
CA ASP A 152 21.31 -12.40 3.38
C ASP A 152 20.91 -11.05 4.00
N TYR A 153 20.73 -11.03 5.33
CA TYR A 153 20.39 -9.80 6.08
C TYR A 153 21.38 -8.65 5.85
N PRO A 154 22.72 -8.87 5.80
CA PRO A 154 23.65 -7.80 5.43
C PRO A 154 23.35 -7.18 4.06
N ARG A 155 23.00 -7.97 3.05
CA ARG A 155 22.63 -7.45 1.71
C ARG A 155 21.23 -6.83 1.70
N ILE A 156 20.27 -7.39 2.42
CA ILE A 156 18.93 -6.81 2.64
C ILE A 156 19.05 -5.42 3.25
N ASN A 157 19.80 -5.28 4.34
CA ASN A 157 19.98 -4.01 5.04
C ASN A 157 20.68 -2.97 4.16
N ARG A 158 21.70 -3.38 3.36
CA ARG A 158 22.33 -2.48 2.38
C ARG A 158 21.33 -1.95 1.34
N TRP A 159 20.39 -2.79 0.90
CA TRP A 159 19.33 -2.36 -0.03
C TRP A 159 18.32 -1.43 0.63
N ILE A 160 17.92 -1.70 1.87
CA ILE A 160 17.04 -0.80 2.63
C ILE A 160 17.70 0.58 2.80
N GLU A 161 18.97 0.63 3.19
CA GLU A 161 19.71 1.88 3.33
C GLU A 161 19.86 2.62 1.99
N LYS A 162 20.05 1.90 0.89
CA LYS A 162 20.05 2.50 -0.45
C LYS A 162 18.68 3.11 -0.79
N MET A 163 17.59 2.41 -0.50
CA MET A 163 16.24 2.92 -0.73
C MET A 163 15.94 4.14 0.15
N ARG A 164 16.36 4.15 1.42
CA ARG A 164 16.22 5.31 2.33
C ARG A 164 16.94 6.55 1.80
N LYS A 165 18.13 6.38 1.22
CA LYS A 165 18.87 7.49 0.58
C LYS A 165 18.20 7.99 -0.70
N GLN A 166 17.60 7.08 -1.47
CA GLN A 166 16.91 7.42 -2.72
C GLN A 166 15.54 8.07 -2.48
N PHE A 167 14.85 7.67 -1.40
CA PHE A 167 13.51 8.13 -1.03
C PHE A 167 13.53 8.64 0.43
N PRO A 168 14.15 9.81 0.68
CA PRO A 168 14.38 10.31 2.03
C PRO A 168 13.10 10.55 2.83
N GLU A 169 11.97 10.81 2.15
CA GLU A 169 10.66 10.98 2.79
C GLU A 169 10.14 9.70 3.47
N PHE A 170 10.70 8.53 3.14
CA PHE A 170 10.40 7.24 3.77
C PHE A 170 11.47 6.79 4.79
N THR A 171 12.36 7.68 5.21
CA THR A 171 13.46 7.28 6.13
C THR A 171 12.94 6.79 7.48
N ALA A 172 11.85 7.39 7.98
CA ALA A 172 11.22 7.01 9.26
C ALA A 172 10.37 5.74 9.16
N THR A 173 10.20 5.19 7.96
CA THR A 173 9.34 4.05 7.70
C THR A 173 9.89 2.75 8.33
N ARG A 174 8.99 1.98 8.96
CA ARG A 174 9.32 0.71 9.63
C ARG A 174 9.71 -0.39 8.65
N VAL A 175 10.47 -1.36 9.16
CA VAL A 175 10.76 -2.61 8.44
C VAL A 175 9.84 -3.70 8.96
N LEU A 176 9.12 -4.36 8.06
CA LEU A 176 8.31 -5.55 8.33
C LEU A 176 9.01 -6.77 7.74
N ASP A 177 9.46 -7.66 8.61
CA ASP A 177 10.12 -8.91 8.20
C ASP A 177 9.11 -10.07 8.23
N ASN A 178 8.68 -10.51 7.04
CA ASN A 178 7.81 -11.68 6.92
C ASN A 178 8.59 -12.98 6.74
N ASN A 179 9.93 -12.94 6.73
CA ASN A 179 10.76 -14.11 6.60
C ASN A 179 10.84 -14.94 7.88
N VAL A 180 10.33 -14.43 9.01
CA VAL A 180 10.27 -15.19 10.26
C VAL A 180 9.44 -16.46 10.03
N GLU A 181 10.13 -17.61 9.94
CA GLU A 181 9.51 -18.91 10.07
C GLU A 181 8.81 -18.91 11.44
N LYS A 182 7.49 -19.04 11.45
CA LYS A 182 6.78 -19.35 12.69
C LYS A 182 7.40 -20.63 13.22
N LYS A 183 8.13 -20.54 14.34
CA LYS A 183 8.39 -21.69 15.19
C LYS A 183 7.04 -22.04 15.82
N ASP A 184 6.23 -22.80 15.11
CA ASP A 184 5.09 -23.45 15.72
C ASP A 184 5.62 -24.60 16.59
N GLY A 185 5.35 -24.51 17.89
CA GLY A 185 5.19 -25.61 18.86
C GLY A 185 6.33 -26.60 19.02
#